data_AF-A0A085LVA1-F1
#
_entry.id   AF-A0A085LVA1-F1
#
_cell.length_a   1.000
_cell.length_b   1.000
_cell.length_c   1.000
_cell.angle_alpha   90.00
_cell.angle_beta   90.00
_cell.angle_gamma   90.00
#
_symmetry.space_group_name_H-M   'P 1'
#
loop_
_entity.id
_entity.type
_entity.pdbx_description
1 polymer ?
#
loop_
_entity_poly.entity_id
_entity_poly.type
_entity_poly.pdbx_seq_one_letter_code
_entity_poly.pdbx_strand_id
1 'polypeptide(L)'
;MNLQLQGDSLNLIKTKDIISAFVSKLLIYKRNLGRGEFCQFPLLAALKKNAEVADDDILVYCHHLEMLRADFVKRFSDILSMKIPGWVVDPFCNVEEPETELQEELAELQNNEELKPKFTSGYHQFWLTTFYFIDDTWFAVKGNFDLVTFHNRTKIT
;
A
#
# COMPACT_ATOMS: atom_id res chain seq x y z
N MET A 1 0.46 -8.39 8.53
CA MET A 1 0.28 -8.40 7.07
C MET A 1 -0.87 -9.30 6.66
N ASN A 2 -0.83 -10.62 6.90
CA ASN A 2 -1.88 -11.55 6.43
C ASN A 2 -3.32 -11.09 6.75
N LEU A 3 -3.63 -10.85 8.03
CA LEU A 3 -4.95 -10.35 8.44
C LEU A 3 -5.33 -9.00 7.81
N GLN A 4 -4.33 -8.13 7.59
CA GLN A 4 -4.57 -6.83 6.97
C GLN A 4 -4.91 -6.96 5.49
N LEU A 5 -4.31 -7.94 4.79
CA LEU A 5 -4.58 -8.27 3.40
C LEU A 5 -5.87 -9.09 3.20
N GLN A 6 -6.53 -9.50 4.28
CA GLN A 6 -7.81 -10.23 4.26
C GLN A 6 -9.01 -9.34 4.64
N GLY A 7 -8.81 -8.04 4.86
CA GLY A 7 -9.87 -7.12 5.26
C GLY A 7 -10.76 -6.66 4.10
N ASP A 8 -12.03 -6.39 4.39
CA ASP A 8 -13.06 -6.08 3.39
C ASP A 8 -12.96 -4.68 2.75
N SER A 9 -12.10 -3.80 3.27
CA SER A 9 -11.95 -2.41 2.81
C SER A 9 -10.62 -2.13 2.10
N LEU A 10 -9.97 -3.18 1.58
CA LEU A 10 -8.72 -3.05 0.83
C LEU A 10 -8.94 -2.41 -0.53
N ASN A 11 -7.98 -1.57 -0.90
CA ASN A 11 -7.80 -1.14 -2.28
C ASN A 11 -6.33 -1.30 -2.66
N LEU A 12 -5.96 -0.98 -3.90
CA LEU A 12 -4.61 -1.23 -4.38
C LEU A 12 -3.58 -0.33 -3.68
N ILE A 13 -3.96 0.90 -3.32
CA ILE A 13 -3.15 1.83 -2.52
C ILE A 13 -2.86 1.24 -1.13
N LYS A 14 -3.90 0.84 -0.38
CA LYS A 14 -3.74 0.22 0.95
C LYS A 14 -2.94 -1.08 0.87
N THR A 15 -3.16 -1.88 -0.16
CA THR A 15 -2.41 -3.12 -0.40
C THR A 15 -0.93 -2.82 -0.61
N LYS A 16 -0.61 -1.81 -1.44
CA LYS A 16 0.76 -1.32 -1.64
C LYS A 16 1.39 -0.87 -0.32
N ASP A 17 0.68 -0.10 0.50
CA ASP A 17 1.18 0.40 1.78
C ASP A 17 1.50 -0.76 2.74
N ILE A 18 0.59 -1.73 2.86
CA ILE A 18 0.75 -2.90 3.73
C ILE A 18 1.98 -3.72 3.31
N ILE A 19 2.13 -4.00 2.01
CA ILE A 19 3.25 -4.78 1.48
C ILE A 19 4.56 -4.00 1.64
N SER A 20 4.57 -2.71 1.30
CA SER A 20 5.75 -1.84 1.44
C SER A 20 6.23 -1.75 2.89
N ALA A 21 5.30 -1.60 3.83
CA ALA A 21 5.61 -1.58 5.26
C ALA A 21 6.16 -2.94 5.73
N PHE A 22 5.61 -4.06 5.24
CA PHE A 22 6.09 -5.39 5.59
C PHE A 22 7.50 -5.66 5.06
N VAL A 23 7.78 -5.35 3.79
CA VAL A 23 9.12 -5.43 3.19
C VAL A 23 10.13 -4.59 3.98
N SER A 24 9.74 -3.38 4.38
CA SER A 24 10.58 -2.50 5.21
C SER A 24 10.84 -3.08 6.61
N LYS A 25 9.83 -3.70 7.22
CA LYS A 25 9.98 -4.41 8.50
C LYS A 25 10.97 -5.55 8.42
N LEU A 26 10.95 -6.38 7.36
CA LEU A 26 11.91 -7.46 7.17
C LEU A 26 13.36 -6.95 7.12
N LEU A 27 13.59 -5.82 6.44
CA LEU A 27 14.90 -5.16 6.41
C LEU A 27 15.33 -4.69 7.80
N ILE A 28 14.42 -4.08 8.56
CA ILE A 28 14.69 -3.64 9.95
C ILE A 28 15.00 -4.84 10.84
N TYR A 29 14.20 -5.92 10.75
CA TYR A 29 14.37 -7.13 11.54
C TYR A 29 15.75 -7.75 11.30
N LYS A 30 16.16 -7.88 10.02
CA LYS A 30 17.50 -8.36 9.66
C LYS A 30 18.59 -7.48 10.27
N ARG A 31 18.48 -6.15 10.13
CA ARG A 31 19.48 -5.20 10.62
C ARG A 31 19.64 -5.27 12.13
N ASN A 32 18.53 -5.26 12.86
CA ASN A 32 18.53 -5.31 14.32
C ASN A 32 19.07 -6.65 14.81
N LEU A 33 18.63 -7.75 14.18
CA LEU A 33 19.09 -9.09 14.52
C LEU A 33 20.61 -9.23 14.32
N GLY A 34 21.15 -8.71 13.21
CA GLY A 34 22.60 -8.67 12.96
C GLY A 34 23.40 -7.79 13.92
N ARG A 35 22.73 -6.89 14.68
CA ARG A 35 23.33 -6.10 15.76
C ARG A 35 23.19 -6.75 17.14
N GLY A 36 22.56 -7.93 17.22
CA GLY A 36 22.21 -8.55 18.50
C GLY A 36 21.04 -7.88 19.22
N GLU A 37 20.21 -7.11 18.51
CA GLU A 37 18.99 -6.49 19.04
C GLU A 37 17.78 -7.38 18.71
N PHE A 38 17.19 -8.01 19.73
CA PHE A 38 16.17 -9.04 19.56
C PHE A 38 14.73 -8.60 19.90
N CYS A 39 14.47 -7.28 19.98
CA CYS A 39 13.17 -6.73 20.42
C CYS A 39 11.98 -7.26 19.62
N GLN A 40 12.19 -7.62 18.35
CA GLN A 40 11.15 -8.14 17.45
C GLN A 40 10.98 -9.66 17.56
N PHE A 41 11.90 -10.36 18.22
CA PHE A 41 11.88 -11.82 18.41
C PHE A 41 12.11 -12.18 19.88
N PRO A 42 11.12 -11.95 20.79
CA PRO A 42 11.29 -12.16 22.23
C PRO A 42 11.70 -13.59 22.60
N LEU A 43 11.21 -14.59 21.85
CA LEU A 43 11.59 -15.99 22.05
C LEU A 43 13.07 -16.23 21.70
N LEU A 44 13.52 -15.70 20.56
CA LEU A 44 14.93 -15.79 20.15
C LEU A 44 15.84 -15.04 21.15
N ALA A 45 15.38 -13.91 21.68
CA ALA A 45 16.08 -13.18 22.74
C ALA A 45 16.28 -14.04 24.00
N ALA A 46 15.24 -14.76 24.42
CA ALA A 46 15.29 -15.67 25.57
C ALA A 46 16.26 -16.84 25.34
N LEU A 47 16.18 -17.48 24.16
CA LEU A 47 17.10 -18.56 23.79
C LEU A 47 18.56 -18.09 23.72
N LYS A 48 18.79 -16.89 23.18
CA LYS A 48 20.13 -16.29 23.12
C LYS A 48 20.69 -16.03 24.52
N LYS A 49 19.86 -15.53 25.44
CA LYS A 49 20.23 -15.29 26.84
C LYS A 49 20.61 -16.59 27.57
N ASN A 50 19.96 -17.70 27.23
CA ASN A 50 20.25 -19.01 27.79
C ASN A 50 21.42 -19.73 27.11
N ALA A 51 22.12 -19.07 26.17
CA ALA A 51 23.18 -19.66 25.35
C ALA A 51 22.74 -20.88 24.52
N GLU A 52 21.44 -20.97 24.19
CA GLU A 52 20.87 -22.05 23.37
C GLU A 52 21.02 -21.78 21.86
N VAL A 53 21.45 -20.58 21.48
CA VAL A 53 21.60 -20.13 20.09
C VAL A 53 22.98 -19.50 19.91
N ALA A 54 23.77 -20.05 18.99
CA ALA A 54 25.11 -19.54 18.66
C ALA A 54 25.01 -18.24 17.84
N ASP A 55 26.11 -17.51 17.71
CA ASP A 55 26.14 -16.32 16.84
C ASP A 55 25.99 -16.72 15.36
N ASP A 56 26.53 -17.87 14.95
CA ASP A 56 26.39 -18.39 13.59
C ASP A 56 24.93 -18.67 13.22
N ASP A 57 24.12 -19.14 14.17
CA ASP A 57 22.68 -19.33 13.95
C ASP A 57 21.98 -18.00 13.66
N ILE A 58 22.41 -16.90 14.30
CA ILE A 58 21.86 -15.56 14.06
C ILE A 58 22.13 -15.12 12.61
N LEU A 59 23.29 -15.47 12.06
CA LEU A 59 23.61 -15.19 10.65
C LEU A 59 22.66 -15.95 9.71
N VAL A 60 22.30 -17.19 10.04
CA VAL A 60 21.32 -17.99 9.29
C VAL A 60 19.94 -17.33 9.31
N TYR A 61 19.47 -16.88 10.47
CA TYR A 61 18.20 -16.13 10.57
C TYR A 61 18.25 -14.82 9.77
N CYS A 62 19.36 -14.09 9.81
CA CYS A 62 19.53 -12.87 9.00
C CYS A 62 19.48 -13.16 7.50
N HIS A 63 20.06 -14.27 7.07
CA HIS A 63 20.00 -14.72 5.68
C HIS A 63 18.56 -15.08 5.28
N HIS A 64 17.83 -15.82 6.11
CA HIS A 64 16.42 -16.15 5.86
C HIS A 64 15.53 -14.91 5.76
N LEU A 65 15.75 -13.89 6.60
CA LEU A 65 15.02 -12.62 6.51
C LEU A 65 15.31 -11.88 5.19
N GLU A 66 16.54 -11.94 4.68
CA GLU A 66 16.86 -11.35 3.37
C GLU A 66 16.20 -12.13 2.23
N MET A 67 16.25 -13.46 2.25
CA MET A 67 15.61 -14.29 1.24
C MET A 67 14.10 -14.05 1.21
N LEU A 68 13.46 -14.01 2.38
CA LEU A 68 12.04 -13.70 2.50
C LEU A 68 11.73 -12.30 1.94
N ARG A 69 12.55 -11.30 2.27
CA ARG A 69 12.38 -9.94 1.73
C ARG A 69 12.50 -9.93 0.20
N ALA A 70 13.51 -10.58 -0.35
CA ALA A 70 13.74 -10.66 -1.79
C ALA A 70 12.57 -11.33 -2.52
N ASP A 71 12.03 -12.42 -1.96
CA ASP A 71 10.85 -13.11 -2.48
C ASP A 71 9.62 -12.20 -2.49
N PHE A 72 9.39 -11.44 -1.41
CA PHE A 72 8.28 -10.47 -1.36
C PHE A 72 8.44 -9.36 -2.39
N VAL A 73 9.64 -8.78 -2.51
CA VAL A 73 9.93 -7.74 -3.51
C VAL A 73 9.69 -8.26 -4.93
N LYS A 74 10.13 -9.50 -5.21
CA LYS A 74 9.93 -10.14 -6.52
C LYS A 74 8.45 -10.41 -6.80
N ARG A 75 7.76 -11.04 -5.84
CA ARG A 75 6.36 -11.47 -5.99
C ARG A 75 5.38 -10.31 -6.14
N PHE A 76 5.64 -9.19 -5.48
CA PHE A 76 4.77 -8.01 -5.49
C PHE A 76 5.41 -6.82 -6.22
N SER A 77 6.28 -7.10 -7.20
CA SER A 77 7.03 -6.06 -7.92
C SER A 77 6.12 -5.11 -8.69
N ASP A 78 5.03 -5.60 -9.24
CA ASP A 78 3.93 -4.85 -9.85
C ASP A 78 3.30 -3.85 -8.88
N ILE A 79 2.87 -4.31 -7.71
CA ILE A 79 2.23 -3.46 -6.69
C ILE A 79 3.25 -2.47 -6.11
N LEU A 80 4.47 -2.91 -5.83
CA LEU A 80 5.52 -2.06 -5.27
C LEU A 80 6.02 -0.99 -6.26
N SER A 81 6.01 -1.27 -7.56
CA SER A 81 6.40 -0.31 -8.61
C SER A 81 5.26 0.61 -9.07
N MET A 82 4.01 0.27 -8.75
CA MET A 82 2.84 1.08 -9.09
C MET A 82 3.00 2.55 -8.69
N LYS A 83 2.80 3.47 -9.64
CA LYS A 83 2.76 4.90 -9.35
C LYS A 83 1.34 5.27 -8.94
N ILE A 84 1.20 6.02 -7.85
CA ILE A 84 -0.09 6.56 -7.42
C ILE A 84 -0.07 8.05 -7.82
N PRO A 85 -0.89 8.47 -8.80
CA PRO A 85 -0.98 9.88 -9.16
C PRO A 85 -1.44 10.71 -7.96
N GLY A 86 -0.88 11.91 -7.78
CA GLY A 86 -1.22 12.80 -6.66
C GLY A 86 -2.72 13.10 -6.58
N TRP A 87 -3.35 13.31 -7.73
CA TRP A 87 -4.79 13.57 -7.83
C TRP A 87 -5.68 12.43 -7.31
N VAL A 88 -5.19 11.18 -7.29
CA VAL A 88 -5.95 10.05 -6.72
C VAL A 88 -6.06 10.17 -5.20
N VAL A 89 -5.05 10.74 -4.54
CA VAL A 89 -5.02 10.93 -3.08
C VAL A 89 -5.61 12.29 -2.68
N ASP A 90 -5.38 13.31 -3.49
CA ASP A 90 -5.96 14.64 -3.34
C ASP A 90 -6.46 15.13 -4.71
N PRO A 91 -7.76 14.93 -5.02
CA PRO A 91 -8.34 15.30 -6.31
C PRO A 91 -8.25 16.79 -6.62
N PHE A 92 -8.03 17.62 -5.59
CA PHE A 92 -7.96 19.08 -5.72
C PHE A 92 -6.53 19.61 -5.68
N CYS A 93 -5.51 18.75 -5.56
CA CYS A 93 -4.13 19.17 -5.67
C CYS A 93 -3.78 19.61 -7.09
N ASN A 94 -2.85 20.56 -7.22
CA ASN A 94 -2.32 20.93 -8.52
C ASN A 94 -1.48 19.77 -9.08
N VAL A 95 -1.80 19.31 -10.28
CA VAL A 95 -1.10 18.19 -10.93
C VAL A 95 -0.10 18.79 -11.90
N GLU A 96 1.18 18.43 -11.77
CA GLU A 96 2.21 19.01 -12.64
C GLU A 96 2.00 18.60 -14.10
N GLU A 97 1.62 17.35 -14.40
CA GLU A 97 1.24 16.89 -15.75
C GLU A 97 0.32 15.64 -15.67
N PRO A 98 -1.02 15.78 -15.71
CA PRO A 98 -1.90 14.63 -15.89
C PRO A 98 -1.82 14.10 -17.32
N GLU A 99 -2.16 12.82 -17.49
CA GLU A 99 -2.37 12.20 -18.81
C GLU A 99 -3.33 13.07 -19.63
N THR A 100 -3.04 13.26 -20.92
CA THR A 100 -3.80 14.19 -21.79
C THR A 100 -5.31 13.90 -21.77
N GLU A 101 -5.69 12.63 -21.66
CA GLU A 101 -7.08 12.17 -21.60
C GLU A 101 -7.80 12.56 -20.29
N LEU A 102 -7.07 12.92 -19.24
CA LEU A 102 -7.60 13.27 -17.92
C LEU A 102 -7.55 14.78 -17.63
N GLN A 103 -6.93 15.58 -18.50
CA GLN A 103 -6.68 17.01 -18.22
C GLN A 103 -7.98 17.82 -18.09
N GLU A 104 -8.94 17.61 -19.00
CA GLU A 104 -10.23 18.31 -18.98
C GLU A 104 -11.06 17.89 -17.77
N GLU A 105 -11.22 16.58 -17.57
CA GLU A 105 -11.89 15.98 -16.41
C GLU A 105 -11.29 16.52 -15.10
N LEU A 106 -9.97 16.43 -14.89
CA LEU A 106 -9.36 16.91 -13.66
C LEU A 106 -9.50 18.43 -13.47
N ALA A 107 -9.46 19.23 -14.54
CA ALA A 107 -9.69 20.67 -14.45
C ALA A 107 -11.12 20.98 -14.00
N GLU A 108 -12.13 20.27 -14.52
CA GLU A 108 -13.51 20.39 -14.07
C GLU A 108 -13.65 20.00 -12.59
N LEU A 109 -13.01 18.90 -12.16
CA LEU A 109 -13.06 18.43 -10.77
C LEU A 109 -12.47 19.46 -9.82
N GLN A 110 -11.25 19.94 -10.14
CA GLN A 110 -10.48 20.86 -9.31
C GLN A 110 -11.16 22.22 -9.15
N ASN A 111 -11.95 22.65 -10.12
CA ASN A 111 -12.71 23.89 -10.07
C ASN A 111 -14.15 23.71 -9.54
N ASN A 112 -14.54 22.50 -9.15
CA ASN A 112 -15.87 22.23 -8.63
C ASN A 112 -16.01 22.62 -7.15
N GLU A 113 -16.51 23.83 -6.89
CA GLU A 113 -16.76 24.36 -5.55
C GLU A 113 -17.82 23.57 -4.75
N GLU A 114 -18.68 22.80 -5.41
CA GLU A 114 -19.66 21.94 -4.72
C GLU A 114 -19.04 20.62 -4.21
N LEU A 115 -18.02 20.11 -4.91
CA LEU A 115 -17.34 18.86 -4.56
C LEU A 115 -16.19 19.06 -3.55
N LYS A 116 -15.51 20.21 -3.58
CA LYS A 116 -14.48 20.57 -2.59
C LYS A 116 -14.90 20.33 -1.14
N PRO A 117 -16.05 20.85 -0.65
CA PRO A 117 -16.47 20.63 0.73
C PRO A 117 -16.90 19.18 1.03
N LYS A 118 -17.06 18.32 0.01
CA LYS A 118 -17.37 16.88 0.20
C LYS A 118 -16.09 16.05 0.45
N PHE A 119 -14.91 16.59 0.15
CA PHE A 119 -13.63 15.95 0.45
C PHE A 119 -13.23 16.14 1.92
N THR A 120 -14.03 15.56 2.82
CA THR A 120 -13.82 15.69 4.28
C THR A 120 -13.35 14.40 4.94
N SER A 121 -13.68 13.25 4.34
CA SER A 121 -13.39 11.92 4.89
C SER A 121 -12.21 11.22 4.20
N GLY A 122 -11.41 11.99 3.43
CA GLY A 122 -10.28 11.50 2.65
C GLY A 122 -10.69 10.84 1.32
N TYR A 123 -9.68 10.51 0.51
CA TYR A 123 -9.83 10.05 -0.87
C TYR A 123 -10.73 8.82 -1.02
N HIS A 124 -10.59 7.83 -0.14
CA HIS A 124 -11.32 6.57 -0.27
C HIS A 124 -12.83 6.78 -0.25
N GLN A 125 -13.34 7.55 0.70
CA GLN A 125 -14.77 7.81 0.80
C GLN A 125 -15.24 8.75 -0.32
N PHE A 126 -14.42 9.75 -0.65
CA PHE A 126 -14.71 10.69 -1.73
C PHE A 126 -14.93 9.97 -3.06
N TRP A 127 -14.00 9.11 -3.49
CA TRP A 127 -14.13 8.40 -4.75
C TRP A 127 -15.32 7.43 -4.77
N LEU A 128 -15.65 6.80 -3.63
CA LEU A 128 -16.82 5.93 -3.53
C LEU A 128 -18.17 6.68 -3.66
N THR A 129 -18.26 7.93 -3.20
CA THR A 129 -19.51 8.70 -3.19
C THR A 129 -19.67 9.59 -4.42
N THR A 130 -18.56 10.12 -4.94
CA THR A 130 -18.55 11.01 -6.10
C THR A 130 -19.00 10.31 -7.40
N PHE A 131 -18.93 8.96 -7.45
CA PHE A 131 -19.42 8.14 -8.56
C PHE A 131 -20.92 8.34 -8.89
N TYR A 132 -21.74 8.76 -7.92
CA TYR A 132 -23.17 9.00 -8.14
C TYR A 132 -23.47 10.38 -8.74
N PHE A 133 -22.49 11.29 -8.73
CA PHE A 133 -22.67 12.69 -9.14
C PHE A 133 -21.98 13.05 -10.44
N ILE A 134 -21.02 12.23 -10.86
CA ILE A 134 -20.29 12.41 -12.11
C ILE A 134 -21.05 11.64 -13.21
N ASP A 135 -21.59 12.36 -14.19
CA ASP A 135 -22.36 11.83 -15.32
C ASP A 135 -21.49 10.89 -16.20
N ASP A 136 -22.11 10.24 -17.18
CA ASP A 136 -21.46 9.28 -18.08
C ASP A 136 -20.26 9.86 -18.86
N THR A 137 -19.99 11.16 -18.81
CA THR A 137 -18.89 11.82 -19.52
C THR A 137 -17.49 11.54 -18.98
N TRP A 138 -17.34 10.99 -17.77
CA TRP A 138 -16.02 10.76 -17.14
C TRP A 138 -15.53 9.32 -17.26
N PHE A 139 -15.33 8.87 -18.50
CA PHE A 139 -14.93 7.50 -18.78
C PHE A 139 -13.46 7.23 -18.42
N ALA A 140 -12.58 8.22 -18.51
CA ALA A 140 -11.15 8.04 -18.27
C ALA A 140 -10.81 7.96 -16.76
N VAL A 141 -11.47 8.75 -15.92
CA VAL A 141 -11.37 8.63 -14.45
C VAL A 141 -11.90 7.27 -13.93
N LYS A 142 -12.89 6.65 -14.62
CA LYS A 142 -13.39 5.31 -14.26
C LYS A 142 -12.34 4.19 -14.39
N GLY A 143 -11.36 4.30 -15.31
CA GLY A 143 -10.30 3.29 -15.45
C GLY A 143 -9.26 3.33 -14.32
N ASN A 144 -8.97 4.52 -13.79
CA ASN A 144 -8.07 4.71 -12.65
C ASN A 144 -8.74 4.39 -11.29
N PHE A 145 -10.04 4.11 -11.30
CA PHE A 145 -10.84 3.73 -10.14
C PHE A 145 -10.43 2.39 -9.53
N ASP A 146 -9.87 1.47 -10.33
CA ASP A 146 -9.35 0.17 -9.85
C ASP A 146 -8.28 0.34 -8.76
N LEU A 147 -7.58 1.48 -8.71
CA LEU A 147 -6.65 1.82 -7.63
C LEU A 147 -7.32 1.99 -6.27
N VAL A 148 -8.58 2.44 -6.25
CA VAL A 148 -9.30 2.90 -5.06
C VAL A 148 -10.44 1.96 -4.66
N THR A 149 -10.95 1.12 -5.56
CA THR A 149 -12.17 0.33 -5.33
C THR A 149 -12.04 -1.16 -5.63
N PHE A 150 -10.92 -1.79 -5.25
CA PHE A 150 -10.82 -3.26 -5.22
C PHE A 150 -11.86 -3.86 -4.24
N HIS A 151 -13.13 -3.91 -4.65
CA HIS A 151 -14.11 -4.80 -4.06
C HIS A 151 -13.68 -6.20 -4.49
N ASN A 152 -13.45 -7.10 -3.52
CA ASN A 152 -13.26 -8.53 -3.76
C ASN A 152 -14.41 -9.06 -4.65
N ARG A 153 -14.25 -9.01 -5.98
CA ARG A 153 -15.07 -9.78 -6.91
C ARG A 153 -14.54 -11.22 -6.96
N THR A 154 -14.53 -11.86 -5.81
CA THR A 154 -14.36 -13.31 -5.68
C THR A 154 -15.14 -13.78 -4.47
N LYS A 155 -16.47 -13.77 -4.57
CA LYS A 155 -17.23 -14.91 -4.05
C LYS A 155 -16.99 -16.05 -5.04
N ILE A 156 -15.94 -16.83 -4.79
CA ILE A 156 -15.83 -18.17 -5.37
C ILE A 156 -16.70 -19.05 -4.48
N THR A 157 -17.85 -19.42 -5.00
CA THR A 157 -18.61 -20.62 -4.62
C THR A 157 -18.63 -21.55 -5.81
#